data_AF-R9K1D6-F1
#
_entry.id   AF-R9K1D6-F1
#
_cell.length_a   1.000
_cell.length_b   1.000
_cell.length_c   1.000
_cell.angle_alpha   90.00
_cell.angle_beta   90.00
_cell.angle_gamma   90.00
#
_symmetry.space_group_name_H-M   'P 1'
#
loop_
_entity.id
_entity.type
_entity.pdbx_description
1 polymer ?
#
loop_
_entity_poly.entity_id
_entity_poly.type
_entity_poly.pdbx_seq_one_letter_code
_entity_poly.pdbx_strand_id
1 'polypeptide(L)'
;MMKLTREDFSMLPAWVGLNERTVSFFEWLTDGEAVPWKCGDSFLIKVRQRKDYFLYTGHGKGCVLEIGENLKFAGMFRWKDCGLYDVKEPLRELLSIPDEFDFPGKAGARKEAEEIANRKAFLLITRDWDAILQEARCEKEQMIPKITRSEIQKQAKEYDQAGKTEEEIRFQPEVPVVQYFSDHCYLLFLDNKEWVAERIARQWVLENVAYISRRRIWYGCIRNEFREIKKEAERRKQRK
;
A
#
# COMPACT_ATOMS: atom_id res chain seq x y z
N MET A 1 -5.67 -38.82 -7.56
CA MET A 1 -5.73 -37.46 -8.12
C MET A 1 -7.20 -37.15 -8.40
N MET A 2 -7.84 -36.27 -7.63
CA MET A 2 -9.23 -35.87 -7.86
C MET A 2 -9.25 -34.87 -9.02
N LYS A 3 -9.98 -35.16 -10.09
CA LYS A 3 -10.19 -34.20 -11.18
C LYS A 3 -11.12 -33.10 -10.67
N LEU A 4 -10.67 -31.85 -10.77
CA LEU A 4 -11.49 -30.67 -10.45
C LEU A 4 -12.74 -30.66 -11.33
N THR A 5 -13.90 -30.45 -10.71
CA THR A 5 -15.20 -30.35 -11.38
C THR A 5 -15.49 -28.91 -11.79
N ARG A 6 -16.52 -28.70 -12.63
CA ARG A 6 -16.92 -27.37 -13.09
C ARG A 6 -17.39 -26.46 -11.94
N GLU A 7 -17.93 -27.05 -10.87
CA GLU A 7 -18.36 -26.32 -9.67
C GLU A 7 -17.17 -25.88 -8.81
N ASP A 8 -16.10 -26.70 -8.74
CA ASP A 8 -14.87 -26.36 -8.01
C ASP A 8 -14.21 -25.08 -8.56
N PHE A 9 -14.23 -24.89 -9.89
CA PHE A 9 -13.66 -23.69 -10.52
C PHE A 9 -14.41 -22.40 -10.16
N SER A 10 -15.69 -22.47 -9.79
CA SER A 10 -16.45 -21.27 -9.40
C SER A 10 -16.01 -20.68 -8.06
N MET A 11 -15.34 -21.48 -7.23
CA MET A 11 -14.83 -21.11 -5.91
C MET A 11 -13.33 -20.79 -5.93
N LEU A 12 -12.67 -20.94 -7.09
CA LEU A 12 -11.25 -20.70 -7.28
C LEU A 12 -11.01 -19.36 -7.98
N PRO A 13 -9.80 -18.78 -7.83
CA PRO A 13 -9.44 -17.58 -8.58
C PRO A 13 -9.53 -17.80 -10.08
N ALA A 14 -9.94 -16.75 -10.80
CA ALA A 14 -10.22 -16.81 -12.24
C ALA A 14 -9.05 -17.36 -13.08
N TRP A 15 -7.80 -17.27 -12.60
CA TRP A 15 -6.64 -17.77 -13.31
C TRP A 15 -6.61 -19.31 -13.42
N VAL A 16 -7.18 -20.05 -12.46
CA VAL A 16 -7.02 -21.53 -12.35
C VAL A 16 -7.70 -22.29 -13.48
N GLY A 17 -8.73 -21.70 -14.10
CA GLY A 17 -9.53 -22.34 -15.17
C GLY A 17 -9.38 -21.70 -16.55
N LEU A 18 -8.37 -20.85 -16.78
CA LEU A 18 -8.20 -20.15 -18.06
C LEU A 18 -7.93 -21.12 -19.22
N ASN A 19 -7.12 -22.14 -18.96
CA ASN A 19 -6.77 -23.19 -19.92
C ASN A 19 -6.29 -24.47 -19.19
N GLU A 20 -6.06 -25.56 -19.92
CA GLU A 20 -5.61 -26.83 -19.35
C GLU A 20 -4.26 -26.74 -18.60
N ARG A 21 -3.37 -25.82 -19.02
CA ARG A 21 -2.08 -25.60 -18.33
C ARG A 21 -2.28 -24.96 -16.97
N THR A 22 -3.17 -23.97 -16.85
CA THR A 22 -3.47 -23.33 -15.57
C THR A 22 -4.10 -24.30 -14.57
N VAL A 23 -4.94 -25.24 -15.05
CA VAL A 23 -5.51 -26.31 -14.22
C VAL A 23 -4.40 -27.23 -13.72
N SER A 24 -3.58 -27.75 -14.65
CA SER A 24 -2.46 -28.65 -14.33
C SER A 24 -1.44 -27.99 -13.39
N PHE A 25 -1.22 -26.69 -13.57
CA PHE A 25 -0.33 -25.90 -12.72
C PHE A 25 -0.89 -25.73 -11.31
N PHE A 26 -2.19 -25.49 -11.16
CA PHE A 26 -2.82 -25.42 -9.85
C PHE A 26 -2.82 -26.78 -9.13
N GLU A 27 -3.07 -27.87 -9.85
CA GLU A 27 -2.91 -29.22 -9.32
C GLU A 27 -1.47 -29.45 -8.84
N TRP A 28 -0.47 -29.04 -9.62
CA TRP A 28 0.93 -29.11 -9.19
C TRP A 28 1.23 -28.23 -7.98
N LEU A 29 0.69 -27.01 -7.88
CA LEU A 29 0.89 -26.16 -6.70
C LEU A 29 0.32 -26.83 -5.44
N THR A 30 -0.86 -27.43 -5.57
CA THR A 30 -1.57 -28.05 -4.46
C THR A 30 -1.08 -29.45 -4.10
N ASP A 31 -0.34 -30.09 -5.00
CA ASP A 31 0.38 -31.33 -4.73
C ASP A 31 1.42 -31.12 -3.62
N GLY A 32 1.46 -32.00 -2.62
CA GLY A 32 2.33 -31.85 -1.44
C GLY A 32 3.81 -32.04 -1.77
N GLU A 33 4.13 -32.56 -2.96
CA GLU A 33 5.49 -32.86 -3.39
C GLU A 33 6.24 -31.61 -3.88
N ALA A 34 7.54 -31.56 -3.61
CA ALA A 34 8.44 -30.49 -4.03
C ALA A 34 9.10 -30.78 -5.40
N VAL A 35 8.45 -31.58 -6.24
CA VAL A 35 8.97 -31.98 -7.55
C VAL A 35 8.90 -30.78 -8.51
N PRO A 36 9.96 -30.47 -9.27
CA PRO A 36 9.91 -29.41 -10.28
C PRO A 36 8.86 -29.70 -11.35
N TRP A 37 8.11 -28.68 -11.74
CA TRP A 37 7.19 -28.78 -12.88
C TRP A 37 7.96 -28.55 -14.18
N LYS A 38 8.01 -29.57 -15.04
CA LYS A 38 8.73 -29.53 -16.32
C LYS A 38 7.80 -29.15 -17.45
N CYS A 39 8.18 -28.16 -18.24
CA CYS A 39 7.48 -27.77 -19.46
C CYS A 39 8.52 -27.49 -20.56
N GLY A 40 8.76 -28.47 -21.42
CA GLY A 40 9.84 -28.42 -22.41
C GLY A 40 11.21 -28.32 -21.75
N ASP A 41 11.99 -27.32 -22.14
CA ASP A 41 13.32 -27.01 -21.61
C ASP A 41 13.29 -26.07 -20.38
N SER A 42 12.09 -25.67 -19.96
CA SER A 42 11.86 -24.82 -18.80
C SER A 42 11.38 -25.66 -17.61
N PHE A 43 11.86 -25.30 -16.43
CA PHE A 43 11.45 -25.88 -15.16
C PHE A 43 10.92 -24.78 -14.26
N LEU A 44 9.89 -25.12 -13.50
CA LEU A 44 9.34 -24.28 -12.46
C LEU A 44 9.50 -24.98 -11.11
N ILE A 45 10.04 -24.24 -10.15
CA ILE A 45 10.29 -24.73 -8.80
C ILE A 45 9.45 -23.90 -7.84
N LYS A 46 8.76 -24.57 -6.92
CA LYS A 46 8.09 -23.92 -5.79
C LYS A 46 8.94 -24.07 -4.52
N VAL A 47 9.20 -22.97 -3.85
CA VAL A 47 9.91 -22.92 -2.58
C VAL A 47 8.93 -22.46 -1.52
N ARG A 48 8.72 -23.27 -0.49
CA ARG A 48 7.83 -22.90 0.62
C ARG A 48 8.48 -21.82 1.47
N GLN A 49 7.80 -20.69 1.61
CA GLN A 49 8.11 -19.70 2.64
C GLN A 49 6.87 -19.44 3.48
N ARG A 50 6.94 -19.79 4.76
CA ARG A 50 5.78 -19.78 5.67
C ARG A 50 4.63 -20.63 5.12
N LYS A 51 3.52 -19.97 4.78
CA LYS A 51 2.31 -20.58 4.24
C LYS A 51 2.23 -20.48 2.72
N ASP A 52 3.11 -19.72 2.06
CA ASP A 52 3.01 -19.40 0.63
C ASP A 52 4.17 -20.07 -0.15
N TYR A 53 4.01 -20.15 -1.47
CA TYR A 53 5.05 -20.65 -2.37
C TYR A 53 5.65 -19.52 -3.19
N PHE A 54 6.98 -19.45 -3.19
CA PHE A 54 7.74 -18.60 -4.08
C PHE A 54 8.15 -19.42 -5.29
N LEU A 55 7.88 -18.89 -6.47
CA LEU A 55 8.02 -19.59 -7.74
C LEU A 55 9.26 -19.09 -8.46
N TYR A 56 10.07 -20.03 -8.94
CA TYR A 56 11.29 -19.72 -9.67
C TYR A 56 11.33 -20.51 -10.97
N THR A 57 11.57 -19.81 -12.07
CA THR A 57 11.81 -20.43 -13.38
C THR A 57 13.30 -20.64 -13.59
N GLY A 58 13.65 -21.76 -14.23
CA GLY A 58 15.00 -22.03 -14.71
C GLY A 58 14.98 -22.74 -16.04
N HIS A 59 16.08 -22.63 -16.79
CA HIS A 59 16.31 -23.38 -18.00
C HIS A 59 17.34 -24.48 -17.75
N GLY A 60 17.11 -25.66 -18.30
CA GLY A 60 18.03 -26.78 -18.17
C GLY A 60 18.02 -27.66 -19.41
N LYS A 61 19.16 -28.30 -19.69
CA LYS A 61 19.23 -29.41 -20.66
C LYS A 61 19.04 -30.73 -19.90
N GLY A 62 17.98 -31.48 -20.21
CA GLY A 62 17.75 -32.81 -19.62
C GLY A 62 16.97 -32.80 -18.30
N CYS A 63 17.53 -33.39 -17.22
CA CYS A 63 16.89 -33.52 -15.89
C CYS A 63 17.71 -32.90 -14.75
N VAL A 64 18.79 -32.17 -15.07
CA VAL A 64 19.69 -31.58 -14.06
C VAL A 64 19.51 -30.07 -14.05
N LEU A 65 19.07 -29.53 -12.91
CA LEU A 65 18.99 -28.10 -12.63
C LEU A 65 20.28 -27.67 -11.93
N GLU A 66 21.06 -26.80 -12.56
CA GLU A 66 22.21 -26.17 -11.90
C GLU A 66 21.68 -25.10 -10.91
N ILE A 67 21.71 -25.45 -9.63
CA ILE A 67 21.29 -24.56 -8.54
C ILE A 67 22.38 -23.50 -8.34
N GLY A 68 22.09 -22.23 -8.64
CA GLY A 68 23.00 -21.12 -8.35
C GLY A 68 22.78 -19.90 -9.24
N GLU A 69 22.80 -20.07 -10.56
CA GLU A 69 22.85 -18.92 -11.49
C GLU A 69 21.63 -18.80 -12.42
N ASN A 70 20.79 -19.85 -12.53
CA ASN A 70 19.73 -19.91 -13.55
C ASN A 70 18.30 -19.79 -13.02
N LEU A 71 18.10 -19.58 -11.70
CA LEU A 71 16.76 -19.45 -11.13
C LEU A 71 16.33 -17.98 -11.04
N LYS A 72 15.27 -17.65 -11.76
CA LYS A 72 14.67 -16.31 -11.76
C LYS A 72 13.34 -16.35 -11.03
N PHE A 73 13.14 -15.41 -10.11
CA PHE A 73 11.84 -15.26 -9.44
C PHE A 73 10.77 -15.00 -10.50
N ALA A 74 9.69 -15.77 -10.44
CA ALA A 74 8.65 -15.81 -11.46
C ALA A 74 7.27 -15.43 -10.91
N GLY A 75 7.08 -15.49 -9.59
CA GLY A 75 5.84 -15.10 -8.93
C GLY A 75 5.71 -15.74 -7.56
N MET A 76 4.58 -15.50 -6.92
CA MET A 76 4.24 -16.09 -5.62
C MET A 76 2.83 -16.65 -5.68
N PHE A 77 2.64 -17.86 -5.16
CA PHE A 77 1.34 -18.45 -4.94
C PHE A 77 0.98 -18.37 -3.46
N ARG A 78 -0.20 -17.82 -3.18
CA ARG A 78 -0.69 -17.66 -1.81
C ARG A 78 -1.77 -18.67 -1.50
N TRP A 79 -1.59 -19.39 -0.40
CA TRP A 79 -2.53 -20.42 0.01
C TRP A 79 -3.82 -19.86 0.62
N LYS A 80 -3.77 -18.63 1.13
CA LYS A 80 -4.92 -17.99 1.78
C LYS A 80 -6.11 -17.80 0.83
N ASP A 81 -5.83 -17.47 -0.42
CA ASP A 81 -6.81 -17.12 -1.45
C ASP A 81 -6.58 -17.87 -2.77
N CYS A 82 -5.64 -18.82 -2.80
CA CYS A 82 -5.20 -19.52 -4.01
C CYS A 82 -4.71 -18.57 -5.12
N GLY A 83 -4.37 -17.32 -4.79
CA GLY A 83 -4.02 -16.29 -5.74
C GLY A 83 -2.56 -16.36 -6.19
N LEU A 84 -2.30 -15.90 -7.42
CA LEU A 84 -0.96 -15.61 -7.89
C LEU A 84 -0.65 -14.13 -7.74
N TYR A 85 0.57 -13.83 -7.30
CA TYR A 85 1.05 -12.50 -6.95
C TYR A 85 2.42 -12.27 -7.59
N ASP A 86 2.70 -11.02 -7.95
CA ASP A 86 3.97 -10.58 -8.57
C ASP A 86 4.41 -11.45 -9.75
N VAL A 87 3.43 -11.98 -10.51
CA VAL A 87 3.65 -12.84 -11.67
C VAL A 87 4.51 -12.09 -12.68
N LYS A 88 5.61 -12.73 -13.08
CA LYS A 88 6.53 -12.23 -14.09
C LYS A 88 6.24 -12.87 -15.44
N GLU A 89 6.68 -12.19 -16.49
CA GLU A 89 6.50 -12.59 -17.88
C GLU A 89 6.83 -14.07 -18.14
N PRO A 90 7.96 -14.62 -17.66
CA PRO A 90 8.29 -16.02 -17.90
C PRO A 90 7.24 -17.01 -17.36
N LEU A 91 6.58 -16.68 -16.25
CA LEU A 91 5.51 -17.52 -15.71
C LEU A 91 4.21 -17.34 -16.50
N ARG A 92 3.90 -16.09 -16.90
CA ARG A 92 2.72 -15.77 -17.73
C ARG A 92 2.76 -16.52 -19.05
N GLU A 93 3.89 -16.46 -19.76
CA GLU A 93 4.12 -17.17 -21.03
C GLU A 93 4.01 -18.69 -20.86
N LEU A 94 4.64 -19.25 -19.82
CA LEU A 94 4.63 -20.68 -19.52
C LEU A 94 3.20 -21.22 -19.35
N LEU A 95 2.37 -20.44 -18.65
CA LEU A 95 0.97 -20.77 -18.37
C LEU A 95 0.01 -20.33 -19.49
N SER A 96 0.52 -19.66 -20.52
CA SER A 96 -0.28 -19.10 -21.62
C SER A 96 -1.43 -18.23 -21.11
N ILE A 97 -1.13 -17.37 -20.14
CA ILE A 97 -2.09 -16.44 -19.53
C ILE A 97 -2.10 -15.14 -20.37
N PRO A 98 -3.26 -14.64 -20.82
CA PRO A 98 -3.35 -13.42 -21.61
C PRO A 98 -2.84 -12.18 -20.87
N ASP A 99 -2.26 -11.21 -21.59
CA ASP A 99 -1.69 -9.98 -21.01
C ASP A 99 -2.73 -9.12 -20.28
N GLU A 100 -3.99 -9.19 -20.70
CA GLU A 100 -5.10 -8.47 -20.08
C GLU A 100 -5.43 -8.97 -18.66
N PHE A 101 -4.91 -10.14 -18.28
CA PHE A 101 -5.09 -10.67 -16.93
C PHE A 101 -4.09 -10.02 -15.97
N ASP A 102 -4.57 -9.16 -15.08
CA ASP A 102 -3.74 -8.50 -14.08
C ASP A 102 -3.57 -9.34 -12.81
N PHE A 103 -2.33 -9.44 -12.34
CA PHE A 103 -2.01 -10.05 -11.06
C PHE A 103 -1.66 -8.98 -10.03
N PRO A 104 -2.14 -9.11 -8.77
CA PRO A 104 -1.72 -8.23 -7.70
C PRO A 104 -0.19 -8.27 -7.53
N GLY A 105 0.39 -7.13 -7.17
CA GLY A 105 1.82 -7.04 -6.92
C GLY A 105 2.19 -5.92 -5.97
N LYS A 106 3.48 -5.86 -5.63
CA LYS A 106 4.00 -4.94 -4.62
C LYS A 106 3.67 -3.47 -4.91
N ALA A 107 3.70 -3.06 -6.17
CA ALA A 107 3.41 -1.67 -6.56
C ALA A 107 1.96 -1.27 -6.23
N GLY A 108 0.99 -2.15 -6.56
CA GLY A 108 -0.42 -1.93 -6.22
C GLY A 108 -0.66 -1.96 -4.72
N ALA A 109 -0.08 -2.94 -4.02
CA ALA A 109 -0.18 -3.05 -2.56
C ALA A 109 0.43 -1.84 -1.85
N ARG A 110 1.52 -1.26 -2.37
CA ARG A 110 2.12 -0.04 -1.83
C ARG A 110 1.18 1.17 -1.97
N LYS A 111 0.52 1.33 -3.12
CA LYS A 111 -0.45 2.40 -3.33
C LYS A 111 -1.64 2.28 -2.38
N GLU A 112 -2.16 1.06 -2.21
CA GLU A 112 -3.23 0.78 -1.24
C GLU A 112 -2.75 1.07 0.19
N ALA A 113 -1.53 0.67 0.56
CA ALA A 113 -0.94 0.97 1.85
C ALA A 113 -0.78 2.48 2.09
N GLU A 114 -0.44 3.26 1.07
CA GLU A 114 -0.34 4.72 1.12
C GLU A 114 -1.69 5.38 1.39
N GLU A 115 -2.75 4.96 0.69
CA GLU A 115 -4.10 5.45 0.93
C GLU A 115 -4.57 5.15 2.37
N ILE A 116 -4.33 3.92 2.86
CA ILE A 116 -4.68 3.55 4.23
C ILE A 116 -3.83 4.33 5.23
N ALA A 117 -2.52 4.41 5.03
CA ALA A 117 -1.59 5.08 5.95
C ALA A 117 -1.91 6.58 6.07
N ASN A 118 -2.24 7.26 4.97
CA ASN A 118 -2.65 8.67 4.98
C ASN A 118 -3.93 8.87 5.80
N ARG A 119 -4.94 7.99 5.62
CA ARG A 119 -6.16 8.02 6.44
C ARG A 119 -5.87 7.80 7.93
N LYS A 120 -5.04 6.81 8.26
CA LYS A 120 -4.66 6.50 9.65
C LYS A 120 -3.86 7.63 10.28
N ALA A 121 -2.88 8.20 9.57
CA ALA A 121 -2.12 9.35 10.01
C ALA A 121 -3.04 10.55 10.28
N PHE A 122 -4.00 10.79 9.40
CA PHE A 122 -4.99 11.85 9.60
C PHE A 122 -5.80 11.65 10.89
N LEU A 123 -6.25 10.44 11.17
CA LEU A 123 -6.97 10.11 12.41
C LEU A 123 -6.08 10.32 13.65
N LEU A 124 -4.84 9.82 13.63
CA LEU A 124 -3.89 10.03 14.72
C LEU A 124 -3.64 11.51 15.01
N ILE A 125 -3.55 12.33 13.97
CA ILE A 125 -3.30 13.78 14.07
C ILE A 125 -4.52 14.57 14.55
N THR A 126 -5.73 14.10 14.25
CA THR A 126 -6.97 14.82 14.53
C THR A 126 -7.64 14.38 15.82
N ARG A 127 -7.53 13.09 16.18
CA ARG A 127 -8.21 12.50 17.35
C ARG A 127 -7.25 12.15 18.47
N ASP A 128 -6.10 11.58 18.15
CA ASP A 128 -5.21 10.96 19.15
C ASP A 128 -3.91 11.75 19.37
N TRP A 129 -3.92 13.04 19.01
CA TRP A 129 -2.70 13.85 18.99
C TRP A 129 -2.06 13.99 20.37
N ASP A 130 -2.85 14.10 21.44
CA ASP A 130 -2.32 14.24 22.79
C ASP A 130 -1.57 12.97 23.25
N ALA A 131 -2.06 11.79 22.85
CA ALA A 131 -1.37 10.53 23.10
C ALA A 131 -0.05 10.46 22.31
N ILE A 132 -0.06 10.90 21.04
CA ILE A 132 1.16 11.00 20.21
C ILE A 132 2.18 11.94 20.86
N LEU A 133 1.76 13.09 21.38
CA LEU A 133 2.66 14.04 22.05
C LEU A 133 3.27 13.49 23.34
N GLN A 134 2.51 12.70 24.10
CA GLN A 134 3.02 12.05 25.32
C GLN A 134 4.08 10.99 25.01
N GLU A 135 3.90 10.26 23.90
CA GLU A 135 4.87 9.26 23.44
C GLU A 135 6.10 9.90 22.80
N ALA A 136 5.92 11.00 22.07
CA ALA A 136 6.99 11.67 21.37
C ALA A 136 7.90 12.45 22.33
N ARG A 137 9.18 12.09 22.34
CA ARG A 137 10.22 12.82 23.08
C ARG A 137 10.69 14.05 22.29
N CYS A 138 9.79 15.01 22.07
CA CYS A 138 10.08 16.23 21.32
C CYS A 138 10.02 17.47 22.23
N GLU A 139 11.01 18.35 22.09
CA GLU A 139 11.05 19.63 22.82
C GLU A 139 9.97 20.58 22.32
N LYS A 140 9.36 21.35 23.23
CA LYS A 140 8.23 22.25 22.92
C LYS A 140 8.62 23.33 21.91
N GLU A 141 9.86 23.79 21.97
CA GLU A 141 10.44 24.83 21.13
C GLU A 141 10.46 24.41 19.66
N GLN A 142 10.68 23.11 19.39
CA GLN A 142 10.67 22.56 18.04
C GLN A 142 9.25 22.47 17.45
N MET A 143 8.23 22.40 18.30
CA MET A 143 6.84 22.24 17.90
C MET A 143 6.15 23.54 17.51
N ILE A 144 6.72 24.69 17.87
CA ILE A 144 6.16 26.02 17.61
C ILE A 144 6.67 26.54 16.26
N PRO A 145 5.79 26.91 15.31
CA PRO A 145 6.22 27.42 14.03
C PRO A 145 6.63 28.88 14.15
N LYS A 146 7.63 29.30 13.37
CA LYS A 146 7.88 30.72 13.10
C LYS A 146 6.87 31.17 12.04
N ILE A 147 5.92 32.00 12.45
CA ILE A 147 4.83 32.48 11.59
C ILE A 147 4.73 34.00 11.67
N THR A 148 4.54 34.66 10.53
CA THR A 148 4.24 36.09 10.50
C THR A 148 2.77 36.35 10.22
N ARG A 149 2.22 37.42 10.81
CA ARG A 149 0.80 37.78 10.61
C ARG A 149 0.48 38.04 9.14
N SER A 150 1.39 38.65 8.40
CA SER A 150 1.24 38.93 6.96
C SER A 150 1.06 37.67 6.13
N GLU A 151 1.79 36.59 6.45
CA GLU A 151 1.66 35.31 5.75
C GLU A 151 0.30 34.66 6.01
N ILE A 152 -0.13 34.63 7.29
CA ILE A 152 -1.44 34.09 7.68
C ILE A 152 -2.57 34.84 6.96
N GLN A 153 -2.51 36.18 6.93
CA GLN A 153 -3.49 37.03 6.27
C GLN A 153 -3.54 36.83 4.77
N LYS A 154 -2.38 36.72 4.13
CA LYS A 154 -2.29 36.45 2.70
C LYS A 154 -2.95 35.10 2.38
N GLN A 155 -2.58 34.04 3.10
CA GLN A 155 -3.10 32.70 2.83
C GLN A 155 -4.61 32.60 3.10
N ALA A 156 -5.10 33.22 4.16
CA ALA A 156 -6.54 33.25 4.47
C ALA A 156 -7.35 33.96 3.38
N LYS A 157 -6.85 35.08 2.84
CA LYS A 157 -7.48 35.77 1.70
C LYS A 157 -7.49 34.92 0.43
N GLU A 158 -6.37 34.25 0.13
CA GLU A 158 -6.29 33.34 -1.01
C GLU A 158 -7.33 32.21 -0.91
N TYR A 159 -7.51 31.62 0.28
CA TYR A 159 -8.55 30.61 0.49
C TYR A 159 -9.96 31.17 0.37
N ASP A 160 -10.22 32.38 0.86
CA ASP A 160 -11.52 33.05 0.72
C ASP A 160 -11.86 33.30 -0.74
N GLN A 161 -10.89 33.81 -1.52
CA GLN A 161 -11.01 34.02 -2.96
C GLN A 161 -11.19 32.72 -3.75
N ALA A 162 -10.54 31.64 -3.30
CA ALA A 162 -10.69 30.31 -3.88
C ALA A 162 -12.03 29.62 -3.50
N GLY A 163 -12.88 30.26 -2.70
CA GLY A 163 -14.17 29.71 -2.29
C GLY A 163 -14.07 28.50 -1.36
N LYS A 164 -12.93 28.33 -0.67
CA LYS A 164 -12.73 27.21 0.27
C LYS A 164 -13.65 27.32 1.48
N THR A 165 -13.99 26.17 2.07
CA THR A 165 -14.67 26.11 3.37
C THR A 165 -13.66 26.06 4.51
N GLU A 166 -14.13 26.31 5.73
CA GLU A 166 -13.29 26.27 6.92
C GLU A 166 -12.70 24.87 7.16
N GLU A 167 -13.49 23.82 6.90
CA GLU A 167 -13.12 22.42 7.08
C GLU A 167 -12.01 21.97 6.13
N GLU A 168 -11.91 22.61 4.97
CA GLU A 168 -10.84 22.38 3.98
C GLU A 168 -9.51 22.99 4.42
N ILE A 169 -9.51 24.01 5.29
CA ILE A 169 -8.30 24.67 5.80
C ILE A 169 -7.72 23.85 6.94
N ARG A 170 -7.07 22.74 6.59
CA ARG A 170 -6.43 21.84 7.54
C ARG A 170 -5.19 21.18 6.94
N PHE A 171 -4.28 20.76 7.81
CA PHE A 171 -3.17 19.92 7.42
C PHE A 171 -3.68 18.55 6.94
N GLN A 172 -3.24 18.13 5.76
CA GLN A 172 -3.44 16.78 5.24
C GLN A 172 -2.07 16.07 5.24
N PRO A 173 -1.93 14.94 5.93
CA PRO A 173 -0.68 14.20 5.94
C PRO A 173 -0.45 13.49 4.60
N GLU A 174 0.80 13.49 4.16
CA GLU A 174 1.30 12.74 3.02
C GLU A 174 2.43 11.85 3.53
N VAL A 175 2.09 10.61 3.87
CA VAL A 175 3.00 9.61 4.42
C VAL A 175 3.85 9.05 3.27
N PRO A 176 5.19 9.19 3.29
CA PRO A 176 6.05 8.68 2.23
C PRO A 176 6.23 7.17 2.40
N VAL A 177 5.19 6.38 2.11
CA VAL A 177 5.14 4.93 2.35
C VAL A 177 6.29 4.18 1.67
N VAL A 178 6.84 4.69 0.58
CA VAL A 178 8.03 4.12 -0.08
C VAL A 178 9.22 3.92 0.87
N GLN A 179 9.37 4.77 1.90
CA GLN A 179 10.46 4.69 2.87
C GLN A 179 10.24 3.59 3.92
N TYR A 180 9.00 3.15 4.12
CA TYR A 180 8.62 2.19 5.16
C TYR A 180 8.17 0.82 4.59
N PHE A 181 7.89 0.74 3.29
CA PHE A 181 7.28 -0.44 2.65
C PHE A 181 8.31 -1.37 2.00
N SER A 182 9.11 -2.02 2.85
CA SER A 182 10.08 -3.07 2.44
C SER A 182 9.40 -4.32 1.86
N ASP A 183 10.17 -5.25 1.29
CA ASP A 183 9.64 -6.57 0.86
C ASP A 183 9.02 -7.34 2.03
N HIS A 184 9.63 -7.26 3.22
CA HIS A 184 9.07 -7.87 4.42
C HIS A 184 7.73 -7.23 4.81
N CYS A 185 7.64 -5.90 4.77
CA CYS A 185 6.40 -5.18 5.03
C CYS A 185 5.32 -5.53 4.01
N TYR A 186 5.70 -5.70 2.74
CA TYR A 186 4.78 -6.14 1.70
C TYR A 186 4.19 -7.52 2.01
N LEU A 187 5.02 -8.52 2.34
CA LEU A 187 4.53 -9.85 2.71
C LEU A 187 3.60 -9.82 3.93
N LEU A 188 3.90 -8.98 4.93
CA LEU A 188 3.01 -8.79 6.08
C LEU A 188 1.70 -8.06 5.70
N PHE A 189 1.78 -7.08 4.79
CA PHE A 189 0.62 -6.31 4.33
C PHE A 189 -0.39 -7.21 3.63
N LEU A 190 0.11 -8.16 2.84
CA LEU A 190 -0.71 -9.19 2.18
C LEU A 190 -1.51 -10.05 3.18
N ASP A 191 -1.05 -10.19 4.42
CA ASP A 191 -1.76 -10.90 5.49
C ASP A 191 -2.70 -9.98 6.28
N ASN A 192 -2.22 -8.77 6.62
CA ASN A 192 -2.93 -7.81 7.45
C ASN A 192 -2.66 -6.36 7.00
N LYS A 193 -3.44 -5.90 6.02
CA LYS A 193 -3.30 -4.59 5.38
C LYS A 193 -3.42 -3.43 6.37
N GLU A 194 -4.51 -3.43 7.15
CA GLU A 194 -4.83 -2.37 8.11
C GLU A 194 -3.75 -2.21 9.17
N TRP A 195 -3.29 -3.32 9.76
CA TRP A 195 -2.28 -3.29 10.82
C TRP A 195 -0.94 -2.75 10.31
N VAL A 196 -0.48 -3.21 9.13
CA VAL A 196 0.80 -2.74 8.57
C VAL A 196 0.73 -1.25 8.23
N ALA A 197 -0.33 -0.81 7.54
CA ALA A 197 -0.49 0.60 7.17
C ALA A 197 -0.63 1.51 8.40
N GLU A 198 -1.31 1.04 9.44
CA GLU A 198 -1.42 1.77 10.71
C GLU A 198 -0.06 1.90 11.41
N ARG A 199 0.77 0.84 11.40
CA ARG A 199 2.14 0.93 11.93
C ARG A 199 3.00 1.91 11.16
N ILE A 200 2.92 1.91 9.83
CA ILE A 200 3.63 2.86 8.97
C ILE A 200 3.20 4.30 9.29
N ALA A 201 1.88 4.54 9.34
CA ALA A 201 1.33 5.84 9.67
C ALA A 201 1.78 6.33 11.04
N ARG A 202 1.68 5.47 12.07
CA ARG A 202 2.08 5.81 13.44
C ARG A 202 3.57 6.10 13.53
N GLN A 203 4.40 5.28 12.89
CA GLN A 203 5.85 5.49 12.86
C GLN A 203 6.20 6.85 12.22
N TRP A 204 5.63 7.14 11.05
CA TRP A 204 5.85 8.42 10.38
C TRP A 204 5.38 9.60 11.24
N VAL A 205 4.20 9.50 11.88
CA VAL A 205 3.68 10.55 12.77
C VAL A 205 4.63 10.80 13.94
N LEU A 206 5.13 9.74 14.60
CA LEU A 206 6.07 9.85 15.72
C LEU A 206 7.40 10.48 15.30
N GLU A 207 7.94 10.09 14.15
CA GLU A 207 9.18 10.65 13.59
C GLU A 207 9.03 12.13 13.19
N ASN A 208 7.81 12.57 12.86
CA ASN A 208 7.53 13.90 12.31
C ASN A 208 6.71 14.81 13.25
N VAL A 209 6.65 14.51 14.56
CA VAL A 209 5.79 15.26 15.50
C VAL A 209 6.03 16.76 15.47
N ALA A 210 7.30 17.20 15.47
CA ALA A 210 7.63 18.63 15.41
C ALA A 210 7.09 19.29 14.14
N TYR A 211 7.30 18.65 12.99
CA TYR A 211 6.82 19.16 11.70
C TYR A 211 5.29 19.22 11.67
N ILE A 212 4.62 18.15 12.08
CA ILE A 212 3.16 18.06 12.09
C ILE A 212 2.58 19.11 13.05
N SER A 213 3.15 19.26 14.24
CA SER A 213 2.72 20.29 15.20
C SER A 213 2.77 21.69 14.60
N ARG A 214 3.91 22.04 13.97
CA ARG A 214 4.09 23.33 13.29
C ARG A 214 3.02 23.56 12.21
N ARG A 215 2.74 22.54 11.39
CA ARG A 215 1.69 22.60 10.37
C ARG A 215 0.30 22.77 10.98
N ARG A 216 -0.05 22.00 12.01
CA ARG A 216 -1.35 22.09 12.70
C ARG A 216 -1.59 23.49 13.24
N ILE A 217 -0.61 24.07 13.93
CA ILE A 217 -0.70 25.44 14.48
C ILE A 217 -0.86 26.44 13.34
N TRP A 218 -0.04 26.35 12.29
CA TRP A 218 -0.11 27.25 11.14
C TRP A 218 -1.50 27.25 10.47
N TYR A 219 -2.06 26.08 10.17
CA TYR A 219 -3.41 25.98 9.62
C TYR A 219 -4.49 26.48 10.60
N GLY A 220 -4.30 26.27 11.92
CA GLY A 220 -5.18 26.82 12.94
C GLY A 220 -5.21 28.36 12.92
N CYS A 221 -4.04 29.00 12.78
CA CYS A 221 -3.94 30.45 12.63
C CYS A 221 -4.62 30.97 11.36
N ILE A 222 -4.40 30.30 10.21
CA ILE A 222 -5.07 30.67 8.94
C ILE A 222 -6.59 30.55 9.08
N ARG A 223 -7.07 29.47 9.69
CA ARG A 223 -8.50 29.25 9.90
C ARG A 223 -9.12 30.34 10.76
N ASN A 224 -8.44 30.77 11.83
CA ASN A 224 -8.92 31.87 12.66
C ASN A 224 -9.01 33.19 11.87
N GLU A 225 -7.99 33.54 11.09
CA GLU A 225 -8.03 34.76 10.26
C GLU A 225 -9.09 34.67 9.16
N PHE A 226 -9.26 33.50 8.55
CA PHE A 226 -10.29 33.23 7.56
C PHE A 226 -11.70 33.45 8.13
N ARG A 227 -11.96 33.00 9.37
CA ARG A 227 -13.24 33.27 10.06
C ARG A 227 -13.48 34.76 10.25
N GLU A 228 -12.46 35.53 10.62
CA GLU A 228 -12.61 36.97 10.79
C GLU A 228 -12.91 37.68 9.46
N ILE A 229 -12.26 37.26 8.36
CA ILE A 229 -12.57 37.76 7.00
C ILE A 229 -14.04 37.49 6.64
N LYS A 230 -14.54 36.27 6.88
CA LYS A 230 -15.94 35.91 6.61
C LYS A 230 -16.92 36.75 7.44
N LYS A 231 -16.67 36.89 8.75
CA LYS A 231 -17.49 37.71 9.66
C LYS A 231 -17.53 39.18 9.22
N GLU A 232 -16.39 39.75 8.80
CA GLU A 232 -16.35 41.12 8.29
C GLU A 232 -17.16 41.29 7.00
N ALA A 233 -17.08 40.33 6.08
CA ALA A 233 -17.86 40.34 4.85
C ALA A 233 -19.37 40.27 5.14
N GLU A 234 -19.80 39.43 6.09
CA GLU A 234 -21.19 39.33 6.52
C GLU A 234 -21.70 40.64 7.14
N ARG A 235 -20.92 41.23 8.06
CA ARG A 235 -21.26 42.54 8.66
C ARG A 235 -21.40 43.64 7.62
N ARG A 236 -20.58 43.64 6.57
CA ARG A 236 -20.68 44.61 5.46
C ARG A 236 -21.93 44.40 4.61
N LYS A 237 -22.37 43.15 4.42
CA LYS A 237 -23.62 42.83 3.73
C LYS A 237 -24.85 43.29 4.53
N GLN A 238 -24.84 43.14 5.86
CA GLN A 238 -25.95 43.55 6.72
C GLN A 238 -26.08 45.07 6.90
N ARG A 239 -25.04 45.84 6.58
CA ARG A 239 -25.02 47.31 6.63
C ARG A 239 -25.41 47.97 5.30
N LYS A 240 -25.60 47.19 4.23
CA LYS A 240 -26.06 47.64 2.92
C LYS A 240 -27.51 47.25 2.71
#